data_AF-A0A354V303-F1
#
_entry.id   AF-A0A354V303-F1
#
_cell.length_a   1.000
_cell.length_b   1.000
_cell.length_c   1.000
_cell.angle_alpha   90.00
_cell.angle_beta   90.00
_cell.angle_gamma   90.00
#
_symmetry.space_group_name_H-M   'P 1'
#
loop_
_entity.id
_entity.type
_entity.pdbx_description
1 polymer ?
#
loop_
_entity_poly.entity_id
_entity_poly.type
_entity_poly.pdbx_seq_one_letter_code
_entity_poly.pdbx_strand_id
1 'polypeptide(L)'
;MPDDLIGLIQETHLKDALSERYLAYALSTIMSRSLPDVRDGLKPVHRRLIYAMHQLRLDPTAGFKKCARVVGDVMGKYHPHGDASIYDAMVR
;
A
#
# COMPACT_ATOMS: atom_id res chain seq x y z
N MET A 1 -43.63 -2.15 12.67
CA MET A 1 -43.45 -0.98 11.79
C MET A 1 -42.14 -1.15 11.06
N PRO A 2 -42.12 -1.21 9.72
CA PRO A 2 -40.91 -1.41 8.93
C PRO A 2 -40.43 -0.07 8.35
N ASP A 3 -39.69 0.71 9.14
CA ASP A 3 -39.01 1.94 8.66
C ASP A 3 -37.53 2.02 9.10
N ASP A 4 -37.03 1.08 9.90
CA ASP A 4 -35.67 1.13 10.48
C ASP A 4 -34.55 0.64 9.53
N LEU A 5 -34.83 0.50 8.23
CA LEU A 5 -33.89 0.03 7.21
C LEU A 5 -33.43 1.11 6.22
N ILE A 6 -33.78 2.38 6.47
CA ILE A 6 -33.24 3.50 5.73
C ILE A 6 -31.85 3.79 6.34
N GLY A 7 -30.79 3.32 5.66
CA GLY A 7 -29.41 3.54 6.10
C GLY A 7 -29.17 5.01 6.45
N LEU A 8 -28.43 5.27 7.53
CA LEU A 8 -28.12 6.61 8.02
C LEU A 8 -27.62 7.52 6.87
N ILE A 9 -28.50 8.39 6.37
CA ILE A 9 -28.14 9.42 5.39
C ILE A 9 -27.62 10.61 6.18
N GLN A 10 -26.31 10.86 6.10
CA GLN A 10 -25.72 12.09 6.61
C GLN A 10 -25.66 13.10 5.47
N GLU A 11 -26.41 14.20 5.61
CA GLU A 11 -26.21 15.36 4.76
C GLU A 11 -24.83 15.97 5.03
N THR A 12 -24.06 16.22 3.98
CA THR A 12 -22.74 16.85 4.09
C THR A 12 -22.61 17.91 3.00
N HIS A 13 -22.18 19.12 3.38
CA HIS A 13 -21.90 20.17 2.41
C HIS A 13 -20.75 19.77 1.49
N LEU A 14 -20.94 19.92 0.19
CA LEU A 14 -19.97 19.50 -0.83
C LEU A 14 -18.58 20.11 -0.61
N LYS A 15 -18.51 21.39 -0.23
CA LYS A 15 -17.24 22.11 0.01
C LYS A 15 -16.43 21.45 1.13
N ASP A 16 -17.11 21.07 2.21
CA ASP A 16 -16.46 20.50 3.40
C ASP A 16 -16.01 19.07 3.09
N ALA A 17 -16.88 18.25 2.48
CA ALA A 17 -16.55 16.90 2.04
C ALA A 17 -15.37 16.87 1.06
N LEU A 18 -15.34 17.80 0.10
CA LEU A 18 -14.28 17.87 -0.89
C LEU A 18 -12.94 18.23 -0.23
N SER A 19 -12.93 19.26 0.61
CA SER A 19 -11.71 19.74 1.27
C SER A 19 -11.10 18.65 2.16
N GLU A 20 -11.94 17.98 2.96
CA GLU A 20 -11.50 16.91 3.86
C GLU A 20 -10.95 15.71 3.09
N ARG A 21 -11.70 15.19 2.11
CA ARG A 21 -11.33 13.99 1.35
C ARG A 21 -10.10 14.24 0.48
N TYR A 22 -10.00 15.41 -0.14
CA TYR A 22 -8.84 15.79 -0.93
C TYR A 22 -7.58 15.87 -0.06
N LEU A 23 -7.68 16.55 1.09
CA LEU A 23 -6.55 16.66 2.02
C LEU A 23 -6.10 15.29 2.55
N ALA A 24 -7.05 14.43 2.93
CA ALA A 24 -6.75 13.08 3.41
C ALA A 24 -6.02 12.25 2.34
N TYR A 25 -6.47 12.31 1.08
CA TYR A 25 -5.81 11.63 -0.03
C TYR A 25 -4.42 12.20 -0.33
N ALA A 26 -4.29 13.53 -0.33
CA ALA A 26 -3.02 14.22 -0.58
C ALA A 26 -1.97 13.85 0.47
N LEU A 27 -2.33 13.94 1.76
CA LEU A 27 -1.44 13.58 2.87
C LEU A 27 -1.05 12.10 2.81
N SER A 28 -2.02 11.20 2.58
CA SER A 28 -1.75 9.77 2.42
C SER A 28 -0.78 9.49 1.26
N THR A 29 -0.94 10.20 0.15
CA THR A 29 -0.06 10.07 -1.01
C THR A 29 1.36 10.57 -0.72
N ILE A 30 1.50 11.72 -0.04
CA ILE A 30 2.80 12.29 0.31
C ILE A 30 3.55 11.36 1.28
N MET A 31 2.91 10.98 2.38
CA MET A 31 3.54 10.27 3.49
C MET A 31 3.70 8.77 3.23
N SER A 32 2.73 8.14 2.59
CA SER A 32 2.62 6.66 2.53
C SER A 32 2.82 6.08 1.14
N ARG A 33 3.21 6.89 0.15
CA ARG A 33 3.42 6.43 -1.24
C ARG A 33 4.60 7.10 -1.92
N SER A 34 4.60 8.42 -1.99
CA SER A 34 5.43 9.16 -2.94
C SER A 34 6.84 9.45 -2.46
N LEU A 35 7.01 9.89 -1.21
CA LEU A 35 8.30 10.30 -0.66
C LEU A 35 8.97 9.15 0.11
N PRO A 36 10.32 9.04 0.04
CA PRO A 36 11.07 8.12 0.89
C PRO A 36 11.18 8.65 2.32
N ASP A 37 11.40 7.74 3.28
CA ASP A 37 11.76 8.11 4.65
C ASP A 37 13.23 8.51 4.71
N VAL A 38 13.57 9.56 5.46
CA VAL A 38 14.95 10.07 5.56
C VAL A 38 15.92 9.09 6.24
N ARG A 39 15.41 8.20 7.09
CA ARG A 39 16.25 7.29 7.90
C ARG A 39 16.83 6.15 7.08
N ASP A 40 16.07 5.65 6.11
CA ASP A 40 16.45 4.50 5.29
C ASP A 40 16.46 4.79 3.78
N GLY A 41 15.95 5.96 3.35
CA GLY A 41 15.81 6.31 1.94
C GLY A 41 14.76 5.49 1.18
N LEU A 42 13.95 4.68 1.88
CA LEU A 42 13.03 3.73 1.25
C LEU A 42 11.60 4.28 1.21
N LYS A 43 10.96 4.09 0.05
CA LYS A 43 9.50 4.20 -0.07
C LYS A 43 8.84 2.99 0.60
N PRO A 44 7.56 3.08 1.01
CA PRO A 44 6.86 1.98 1.67
C PRO A 44 6.84 0.67 0.88
N VAL A 45 6.77 0.71 -0.45
CA VAL A 45 6.80 -0.50 -1.29
C VAL A 45 8.15 -1.24 -1.19
N HIS A 46 9.28 -0.53 -1.25
CA HIS A 46 10.61 -1.13 -1.16
C HIS A 46 10.83 -1.77 0.22
N ARG A 47 10.41 -1.08 1.29
CA ARG A 47 10.54 -1.60 2.66
C ARG A 47 9.75 -2.91 2.86
N ARG A 48 8.51 -2.96 2.36
CA ARG A 48 7.67 -4.17 2.39
C ARG A 48 8.28 -5.30 1.57
N LEU A 49 8.85 -5.00 0.40
CA LEU A 49 9.52 -5.96 -0.47
C LEU A 49 10.73 -6.60 0.23
N ILE A 50 11.68 -5.78 0.70
CA ILE A 50 12.90 -6.25 1.39
C ILE A 50 12.53 -7.04 2.65
N TYR A 51 11.54 -6.58 3.41
CA TYR A 51 11.06 -7.31 4.58
C TYR A 51 10.50 -8.69 4.22
N ALA A 52 9.67 -8.79 3.18
CA ALA A 52 9.14 -10.08 2.74
C ALA A 52 10.24 -11.02 2.21
N MET A 53 11.22 -10.49 1.46
CA MET A 53 12.38 -11.26 1.01
C MET A 53 13.19 -11.81 2.19
N HIS A 54 13.36 -11.00 3.25
CA HIS A 54 14.00 -11.43 4.49
C HIS A 54 13.20 -12.54 5.19
N GLN A 55 11.88 -12.41 5.30
CA GLN A 55 11.00 -13.46 5.87
C GLN A 55 11.04 -14.76 5.05
N LEU A 56 11.23 -14.66 3.73
CA LEU A 56 11.38 -15.81 2.82
C LEU A 56 12.79 -16.42 2.80
N ARG A 57 13.74 -15.86 3.56
CA ARG A 57 15.16 -16.28 3.61
C ARG A 57 15.80 -16.33 2.21
N LEU A 58 15.62 -15.26 1.44
CA LEU A 58 16.25 -15.11 0.13
C LEU A 58 17.68 -14.57 0.29
N ASP A 59 18.57 -15.46 0.75
CA ASP A 59 19.99 -15.13 0.89
C ASP A 59 20.67 -14.99 -0.49
N PRO A 60 21.64 -14.07 -0.65
CA PRO A 60 22.34 -13.89 -1.92
C PRO A 60 23.09 -15.14 -2.43
N THR A 61 23.44 -16.05 -1.52
CA THR A 61 24.12 -17.31 -1.83
C THR A 61 23.15 -18.46 -2.14
N ALA A 62 21.85 -18.28 -1.90
CA ALA A 62 20.84 -19.30 -2.13
C ALA A 62 20.41 -19.34 -3.62
N GLY A 63 19.79 -20.46 -4.00
CA GLY A 63 19.24 -20.61 -5.36
C GLY A 63 18.08 -19.65 -5.65
N PHE A 64 17.99 -19.19 -6.89
CA PHE A 64 16.96 -18.24 -7.34
C PHE A 64 15.53 -18.73 -7.08
N LYS A 65 14.63 -17.78 -6.79
CA LYS A 65 13.19 -18.01 -6.64
C LYS A 65 12.42 -17.18 -7.66
N LYS A 66 11.24 -17.67 -8.05
CA LYS A 66 10.35 -16.98 -9.00
C LYS A 66 9.88 -15.65 -8.39
N CYS A 67 9.96 -14.57 -9.18
CA CYS A 67 9.47 -13.24 -8.82
C CYS A 67 8.01 -13.25 -8.36
N ALA A 68 7.16 -14.03 -9.03
CA ALA A 68 5.74 -14.17 -8.70
C ALA A 68 5.49 -14.64 -7.26
N ARG A 69 6.40 -15.46 -6.70
CA ARG A 69 6.30 -15.88 -5.29
C ARG A 69 6.54 -14.71 -4.34
N VAL A 70 7.56 -13.89 -4.61
CA VAL A 70 7.89 -12.72 -3.78
C VAL A 70 6.80 -11.67 -3.86
N VAL A 71 6.34 -11.34 -5.08
CA VAL A 71 5.26 -10.38 -5.31
C VAL A 71 3.96 -10.83 -4.63
N GLY A 72 3.61 -12.12 -4.76
CA GLY A 72 2.42 -12.69 -4.11
C GLY A 72 2.47 -12.61 -2.59
N ASP A 73 3.61 -12.94 -1.97
CA ASP A 73 3.78 -12.84 -0.52
C ASP A 73 3.69 -11.39 -0.03
N VAL A 74 4.31 -10.44 -0.74
CA VAL A 74 4.23 -9.00 -0.40
C VAL A 74 2.81 -8.49 -0.51
N MET A 75 2.11 -8.83 -1.60
CA MET A 75 0.73 -8.41 -1.83
C MET A 75 -0.21 -8.98 -0.76
N GLY A 76 -0.09 -10.27 -0.45
CA GLY A 76 -0.96 -10.95 0.50
C GLY A 76 -0.76 -10.54 1.95
N LYS A 77 0.46 -10.18 2.36
CA LYS A 77 0.79 -9.93 3.77
C LYS A 77 1.01 -8.46 4.12
N TYR A 78 1.53 -7.65 3.19
CA TYR A 78 2.11 -6.35 3.55
C TYR A 78 1.67 -5.18 2.66
N HIS A 79 1.21 -5.44 1.44
CA HIS A 79 0.94 -4.40 0.45
C HIS A 79 -0.41 -4.63 -0.26
N PRO A 80 -1.53 -4.06 0.24
CA PRO A 80 -2.88 -4.29 -0.28
C PRO A 80 -3.17 -3.49 -1.57
N HIS A 81 -2.23 -3.50 -2.52
CA HIS A 81 -2.35 -2.86 -3.83
C HIS A 81 -1.87 -3.82 -4.92
N GLY A 82 -2.13 -3.46 -6.17
CA GLY A 82 -1.89 -4.34 -7.32
C GLY A 82 -0.46 -4.86 -7.42
N ASP A 83 -0.34 -6.10 -7.86
CA ASP A 83 0.90 -6.83 -8.12
C ASP A 83 1.85 -6.08 -9.06
N ALA A 84 1.32 -5.42 -10.09
CA ALA A 84 2.10 -4.61 -11.04
C ALA A 84 2.98 -3.56 -10.33
N SER A 85 2.41 -2.84 -9.34
CA SER A 85 3.15 -1.80 -8.62
C SER A 85 4.30 -2.36 -7.77
N ILE A 86 4.15 -3.59 -7.27
CA ILE A 86 5.17 -4.28 -6.48
C ILE A 86 6.25 -4.82 -7.41
N TYR A 87 5.85 -5.41 -8.54
CA TYR A 87 6.77 -5.95 -9.52
C TYR A 87 7.63 -4.86 -10.16
N ASP A 88 7.02 -3.74 -10.58
CA ASP A 88 7.74 -2.59 -11.14
C ASP A 88 8.75 -2.01 -10.15
N ALA A 89 8.40 -1.96 -8.87
CA ALA A 89 9.29 -1.51 -7.80
C ALA A 89 10.43 -2.49 -7.49
N MET A 90 10.28 -3.78 -7.82
CA MET A 90 11.32 -4.80 -7.64
C MET A 90 12.29 -4.84 -8.83
N VAL A 91 11.82 -4.50 -10.02
CA VAL A 91 12.63 -4.52 -11.26
C VAL A 91 13.49 -3.26 -11.41
N ARG A 92 13.04 -2.10 -10.92
CA ARG A 92 13.77 -0.83 -10.95
C ARG A 92 14.89 -0.77 -9.94
#